data_AF-A0A7S0EIJ9-F1
#
_entry.id   AF-A0A7S0EIJ9-F1
#
_cell.length_a   1.000
_cell.length_b   1.000
_cell.length_c   1.000
_cell.angle_alpha   90.00
_cell.angle_beta   90.00
_cell.angle_gamma   90.00
#
_symmetry.space_group_name_H-M   'P 1'
#
loop_
_entity.id
_entity.type
_entity.pdbx_description
1 polymer ?
#
loop_
_entity_poly.entity_id
_entity_poly.type
_entity_poly.pdbx_seq_one_letter_code
_entity_poly.pdbx_strand_id
1 'polypeptide(L)'
;SIRDQVDARLREMGAEPRFHGGLRISDPVVIRVLQEVSGFARSRVEAALSRGRGSRGAGGVAVGVVGGNLFYTAQPLGVRDGVDLGSTGEVRRVEVDKIRAHLKSGEIVLLGALGYSASGDVFNVKSEE
;
A
#
# COMPACT_ATOMS: atom_id res chain seq x y z
N SER A 1 -1.04 -8.88 -9.16
CA SER A 1 -0.63 -7.71 -8.35
C SER A 1 -1.40 -7.71 -7.02
N ILE A 2 -1.31 -6.64 -6.20
CA ILE A 2 -2.16 -6.48 -5.00
C ILE A 2 -3.64 -6.38 -5.37
N ARG A 3 -3.95 -5.76 -6.52
CA ARG A 3 -5.30 -5.59 -7.05
C ARG A 3 -5.99 -6.94 -7.25
N ASP A 4 -5.32 -7.89 -7.89
CA ASP A 4 -5.87 -9.22 -8.19
C ASP A 4 -6.12 -10.03 -6.90
N GLN A 5 -5.25 -9.88 -5.91
CA GLN A 5 -5.42 -10.53 -4.61
C GLN A 5 -6.64 -9.98 -3.86
N VAL A 6 -6.87 -8.66 -3.91
CA VAL A 6 -8.08 -8.05 -3.35
C VAL A 6 -9.32 -8.51 -4.10
N ASP A 7 -9.28 -8.57 -5.44
CA ASP A 7 -10.40 -9.06 -6.25
C ASP A 7 -10.76 -10.51 -5.94
N ALA A 8 -9.76 -11.39 -5.80
CA ALA A 8 -9.98 -12.77 -5.41
C ALA A 8 -10.65 -12.87 -4.04
N ARG A 9 -10.14 -12.14 -3.04
CA ARG A 9 -10.69 -12.15 -1.68
C ARG A 9 -12.11 -11.59 -1.60
N LEU A 10 -12.42 -10.54 -2.36
CA LEU A 10 -13.79 -10.02 -2.46
C LEU A 10 -14.75 -11.08 -3.01
N ARG A 11 -14.38 -11.75 -4.12
CA ARG A 11 -15.21 -12.80 -4.72
C ARG A 11 -15.40 -14.00 -3.78
N GLU A 12 -14.36 -14.41 -3.06
CA GLU A 12 -14.46 -15.48 -2.04
C GLU A 12 -15.45 -15.13 -0.92
N MET A 13 -15.63 -13.85 -0.62
CA MET A 13 -16.60 -13.35 0.36
C MET A 13 -17.99 -13.12 -0.24
N GLY A 14 -18.19 -13.42 -1.53
CA GLY A 14 -19.44 -13.15 -2.26
C GLY A 14 -19.66 -11.67 -2.60
N ALA A 15 -18.61 -10.84 -2.52
CA ALA A 15 -18.65 -9.44 -2.91
C ALA A 15 -18.06 -9.24 -4.31
N GLU A 16 -18.77 -8.50 -5.17
CA GLU A 16 -18.29 -8.20 -6.52
C GLU A 16 -17.37 -6.96 -6.54
N PRO A 17 -16.16 -7.06 -7.11
CA PRO A 17 -15.30 -5.90 -7.34
C PRO A 17 -15.95 -4.86 -8.26
N ARG A 18 -16.09 -3.62 -7.78
CA ARG A 18 -16.67 -2.52 -8.54
C ARG A 18 -15.61 -1.53 -8.99
N PHE A 19 -15.72 -1.07 -10.24
CA PHE A 19 -14.80 -0.12 -10.85
C PHE A 19 -15.56 0.95 -11.62
N HIS A 20 -14.99 2.16 -11.65
CA HIS A 20 -15.47 3.29 -12.44
C HIS A 20 -14.28 4.05 -13.01
N GLY A 21 -14.25 4.27 -14.33
CA GLY A 21 -13.10 4.93 -14.99
C GLY A 21 -11.75 4.23 -14.76
N GLY A 22 -11.75 2.90 -14.58
CA GLY A 22 -10.54 2.12 -14.26
C GLY A 22 -10.08 2.20 -12.79
N LEU A 23 -10.75 3.01 -11.96
CA LEU A 23 -10.51 3.13 -10.53
C LEU A 23 -11.45 2.20 -9.77
N ARG A 24 -10.95 1.55 -8.72
CA ARG A 24 -11.80 0.74 -7.83
C ARG A 24 -12.72 1.68 -7.05
N ILE A 25 -13.96 1.28 -6.83
CA ILE A 25 -14.83 1.90 -5.82
C ILE A 25 -14.51 1.24 -4.48
N SER A 26 -13.96 2.00 -3.52
CA SER A 26 -13.47 1.44 -2.27
C SER A 26 -14.39 1.81 -1.11
N ASP A 27 -15.43 1.00 -0.92
CA ASP A 27 -16.28 1.06 0.26
C ASP A 27 -15.56 0.50 1.52
N PRO A 28 -16.13 0.61 2.72
CA PRO A 28 -15.50 0.12 3.94
C PRO A 28 -15.16 -1.38 3.92
N VAL A 29 -15.91 -2.21 3.19
CA VAL A 29 -15.62 -3.65 3.05
C VAL A 29 -14.36 -3.83 2.22
N VAL A 30 -14.27 -3.12 1.10
CA VAL A 30 -13.09 -3.13 0.24
C VAL A 30 -11.85 -2.65 0.98
N ILE A 31 -11.94 -1.58 1.78
CA ILE A 31 -10.80 -1.09 2.57
C ILE A 31 -10.33 -2.11 3.60
N ARG A 32 -11.25 -2.77 4.30
CA ARG A 32 -10.89 -3.84 5.24
C ARG A 32 -10.14 -4.98 4.53
N VAL A 33 -10.66 -5.46 3.41
CA VAL A 33 -10.01 -6.52 2.61
C VAL A 33 -8.64 -6.05 2.11
N LEU A 34 -8.53 -4.80 1.64
CA LEU A 34 -7.26 -4.25 1.21
C LEU A 34 -6.23 -4.20 2.35
N GLN A 35 -6.65 -3.84 3.57
CA GLN A 35 -5.78 -3.85 4.75
C GLN A 35 -5.28 -5.27 5.08
N GLU A 36 -6.16 -6.26 5.09
CA GLU A 36 -5.82 -7.66 5.34
C GLU A 36 -4.81 -8.19 4.30
N VAL A 37 -5.12 -8.00 3.01
CA VAL A 37 -4.27 -8.47 1.92
C VAL A 37 -2.93 -7.73 1.90
N SER A 38 -2.94 -6.42 2.13
CA SER A 38 -1.71 -5.60 2.18
C SER A 38 -0.81 -6.00 3.35
N GLY A 39 -1.39 -6.27 4.52
CA GLY A 39 -0.65 -6.74 5.70
C GLY A 39 0.02 -8.09 5.44
N PHE A 40 -0.74 -9.04 4.86
CA PHE A 40 -0.20 -10.34 4.47
C PHE A 40 0.92 -10.21 3.43
N ALA A 41 0.70 -9.42 2.36
CA ALA A 41 1.70 -9.21 1.32
C ALA A 41 2.98 -8.57 1.87
N ARG A 42 2.85 -7.55 2.73
CA ARG A 42 3.98 -6.89 3.40
C ARG A 42 4.78 -7.88 4.25
N SER A 43 4.11 -8.66 5.09
CA SER A 43 4.77 -9.66 5.93
C SER A 43 5.57 -10.67 5.09
N ARG A 44 5.03 -11.10 3.94
CA ARG A 44 5.75 -11.99 3.01
C ARG A 44 6.98 -11.34 2.39
N VAL A 45 6.90 -10.06 2.01
CA VAL A 45 8.03 -9.31 1.48
C VAL A 45 9.12 -9.17 2.54
N GLU A 46 8.78 -8.77 3.76
CA GLU A 46 9.72 -8.64 4.88
C GLU A 46 10.39 -9.99 5.21
N ALA A 47 9.63 -11.08 5.22
CA ALA A 47 10.17 -12.44 5.41
C ALA A 47 11.13 -12.83 4.27
N ALA A 48 10.83 -12.49 3.02
CA ALA A 48 11.70 -12.77 1.88
C ALA A 48 13.02 -11.97 1.94
N LEU A 49 12.93 -10.68 2.27
CA LEU A 49 14.10 -9.82 2.47
C LEU A 49 14.97 -10.29 3.64
N SER A 50 14.34 -10.77 4.71
CA SER A 50 15.04 -11.36 5.85
C SER A 50 15.84 -12.62 5.48
N ARG A 51 15.34 -13.46 4.56
CA ARG A 51 16.09 -14.63 4.08
C ARG A 51 17.28 -14.24 3.20
N GLY A 52 17.15 -13.19 2.39
CA GLY A 52 18.25 -12.66 1.56
C GLY A 52 19.47 -12.18 2.37
N ARG A 53 19.29 -11.94 3.67
CA ARG A 53 20.37 -11.63 4.63
C ARG A 53 21.28 -12.83 4.91
N GLY A 54 20.76 -14.05 4.88
CA GLY A 54 21.51 -15.26 5.21
C GLY A 54 22.47 -15.75 4.12
N SER A 55 22.34 -15.27 2.87
CA SER A 55 23.21 -15.68 1.76
C SER A 55 24.44 -14.78 1.56
N ARG A 56 24.51 -13.63 2.24
CA ARG A 56 25.68 -12.76 2.22
C ARG A 56 26.58 -13.19 3.38
N GLY A 57 27.80 -13.66 3.07
CA GLY A 57 28.79 -14.06 4.06
C GLY A 57 29.15 -12.95 5.07
N ALA A 58 30.18 -13.18 5.88
CA ALA A 58 30.53 -12.42 7.10
C ALA A 58 30.77 -10.88 6.98
N GLY A 59 30.47 -10.24 5.83
CA GLY A 59 30.45 -8.78 5.62
C GLY A 59 29.11 -8.24 5.08
N GLY A 60 28.03 -9.02 5.08
CA GLY A 60 26.73 -8.59 4.58
C GLY A 60 26.05 -7.56 5.47
N VAL A 61 25.97 -6.31 5.01
CA VAL A 61 25.24 -5.22 5.69
C VAL A 61 23.79 -5.65 5.94
N ALA A 62 23.33 -5.51 7.19
CA ALA A 62 21.93 -5.71 7.55
C ALA A 62 21.08 -4.69 6.78
N VAL A 63 20.26 -5.14 5.84
CA VAL A 63 19.32 -4.26 5.15
C VAL A 63 18.06 -4.16 6.01
N GLY A 64 17.93 -3.06 6.75
CA GLY A 64 16.70 -2.73 7.46
C GLY A 64 15.57 -2.49 6.47
N VAL A 65 14.36 -2.98 6.76
CA VAL A 65 13.16 -2.65 5.99
C VAL A 65 12.33 -1.71 6.83
N VAL A 66 12.10 -0.51 6.32
CA VAL A 66 11.26 0.50 6.96
C VAL A 66 10.02 0.72 6.12
N GLY A 67 8.90 0.90 6.80
CA GLY A 67 7.65 1.29 6.17
C GLY A 67 6.68 1.74 7.24
N GLY A 68 5.72 2.58 6.89
CA GLY A 68 4.81 3.15 7.87
C GLY A 68 4.01 4.31 7.31
N ASN A 69 3.41 5.08 8.22
CA ASN A 69 2.68 6.30 7.87
C ASN A 69 3.64 7.44 7.48
N LEU A 70 3.11 8.41 6.72
CA LEU A 70 3.78 9.67 6.40
C LEU A 70 5.08 9.52 5.61
N PHE A 71 5.23 8.48 4.79
CA PHE A 71 6.17 8.53 3.64
C PHE A 71 5.52 9.24 2.44
N TYR A 72 4.20 9.10 2.35
CA TYR A 72 3.33 9.98 1.60
C TYR A 72 2.01 10.12 2.37
N THR A 73 1.26 11.16 2.06
CA THR A 73 -0.12 11.35 2.51
C THR A 73 -1.06 11.14 1.35
N ALA A 74 -2.26 10.64 1.65
CA ALA A 74 -3.30 10.44 0.66
C ALA A 74 -4.49 11.35 0.93
N GLN A 75 -5.25 11.60 -0.13
CA GLN A 75 -6.52 12.33 -0.07
C GLN A 75 -7.56 11.58 -0.92
N PRO A 76 -8.86 11.70 -0.61
CA PRO A 76 -9.91 11.06 -1.39
C PRO A 76 -9.94 11.63 -2.81
N LEU A 77 -10.23 10.77 -3.78
CA LEU A 77 -10.60 11.19 -5.13
C LEU A 77 -11.99 11.82 -5.18
N GLY A 78 -12.85 11.48 -4.21
CA GLY A 78 -14.23 11.95 -4.12
C GLY A 78 -15.13 11.35 -5.20
N VAL A 79 -16.11 12.15 -5.63
CA VAL A 79 -17.09 11.78 -6.65
C VAL A 79 -16.54 12.10 -8.04
N ARG A 80 -16.52 11.12 -8.94
CA ARG A 80 -16.16 11.30 -10.36
C ARG A 80 -17.28 10.83 -11.26
N ASP A 81 -17.65 11.64 -12.25
CA ASP A 81 -18.75 11.38 -13.19
C ASP A 81 -20.07 10.94 -12.50
N GLY A 82 -20.35 11.51 -11.32
CA GLY A 82 -21.53 11.19 -10.51
C GLY A 82 -21.41 9.92 -9.66
N VAL A 83 -20.28 9.21 -9.69
CA VAL A 83 -20.01 8.00 -8.90
C VAL A 83 -19.09 8.32 -7.72
N ASP A 84 -19.54 8.01 -6.52
CA ASP A 84 -18.72 8.08 -5.31
C ASP A 84 -17.72 6.91 -5.27
N LEU A 85 -16.42 7.24 -5.27
CA LEU A 85 -15.35 6.25 -5.21
C LEU A 85 -15.03 5.80 -3.78
N GLY A 86 -15.69 6.38 -2.77
CA GLY A 86 -15.46 6.10 -1.36
C GLY A 86 -14.03 6.44 -0.94
N SER A 87 -13.38 5.50 -0.27
CA SER A 87 -12.00 5.62 0.21
C SER A 87 -10.95 5.33 -0.87
N THR A 88 -11.29 5.48 -2.14
CA THR A 88 -10.25 5.49 -3.19
C THR A 88 -9.57 6.84 -3.20
N GLY A 89 -8.25 6.85 -3.14
CA GLY A 89 -7.47 8.06 -2.98
C GLY A 89 -6.29 8.15 -3.95
N GLU A 90 -5.67 9.32 -3.90
CA GLU A 90 -4.44 9.65 -4.63
C GLU A 90 -3.38 10.19 -3.67
N VAL A 91 -2.14 10.19 -4.13
CA VAL A 91 -1.03 10.78 -3.40
C VAL A 91 -1.20 12.29 -3.34
N ARG A 92 -1.32 12.84 -2.13
CA ARG A 92 -1.38 14.29 -1.88
C ARG A 92 0.01 14.91 -1.80
N ARG A 93 0.90 14.27 -1.04
CA ARG A 93 2.27 14.77 -0.79
C ARG A 93 3.18 13.60 -0.46
N VAL A 94 4.42 13.66 -0.96
CA VAL A 94 5.48 12.69 -0.66
C VAL A 94 6.52 13.34 0.25
N GLU A 95 6.91 12.66 1.32
CA GLU A 95 7.96 13.11 2.24
C GLU A 95 9.34 12.66 1.75
N VAL A 96 9.80 13.33 0.68
CA VAL A 96 11.03 12.97 -0.06
C VAL A 96 12.27 12.96 0.83
N ASP A 97 12.41 13.91 1.75
CA ASP A 97 13.60 14.00 2.61
C ASP A 97 13.66 12.84 3.62
N LYS A 98 12.50 12.42 4.14
CA LYS A 98 12.40 11.24 5.01
C LYS A 98 12.79 9.97 4.25
N ILE A 99 12.26 9.79 3.04
CA ILE A 99 12.62 8.65 2.17
C ILE A 99 14.14 8.65 1.91
N ARG A 100 14.70 9.79 1.52
CA ARG A 100 16.14 9.92 1.27
C ARG A 100 16.99 9.63 2.49
N ALA A 101 16.56 10.03 3.69
CA ALA A 101 17.27 9.74 4.93
C ALA A 101 17.40 8.23 5.18
N HIS A 102 16.30 7.49 5.03
CA HIS A 102 16.29 6.02 5.16
C HIS A 102 17.10 5.32 4.06
N LEU A 103 17.03 5.82 2.82
CA LEU A 103 17.86 5.26 1.74
C LEU A 103 19.36 5.51 1.98
N LYS A 104 19.73 6.68 2.54
CA LYS A 104 21.12 7.00 2.90
C LYS A 104 21.66 6.15 4.04
N SER A 105 20.82 5.68 4.97
CA SER A 105 21.22 4.73 6.03
C SER A 105 21.35 3.29 5.53
N GLY A 106 21.08 3.03 4.25
CA GLY A 106 21.16 1.68 3.66
C GLY A 106 19.91 0.83 3.92
N GLU A 107 18.81 1.45 4.31
CA GLU A 107 17.51 0.78 4.52
C GLU A 107 16.69 0.74 3.23
N ILE A 108 15.79 -0.23 3.14
CA ILE A 108 14.76 -0.31 2.09
C ILE A 108 13.49 0.35 2.61
N VAL A 109 12.96 1.31 1.86
CA VAL A 109 11.64 1.89 2.12
C VAL A 109 10.58 1.08 1.38
N LEU A 110 9.74 0.36 2.13
CA LEU A 110 8.65 -0.45 1.60
C LEU A 110 7.34 0.35 1.62
N LEU A 111 6.88 0.76 0.43
CA LEU A 111 5.60 1.44 0.23
C LEU A 111 4.53 0.44 -0.23
N GLY A 112 3.38 0.46 0.43
CA GLY A 112 2.22 -0.36 0.06
C GLY A 112 1.15 0.45 -0.70
N ALA A 113 0.09 -0.25 -1.10
CA ALA A 113 -1.08 0.34 -1.77
C ALA A 113 -2.05 1.07 -0.82
N LEU A 114 -1.71 1.18 0.46
CA LEU A 114 -2.47 1.91 1.48
C LEU A 114 -1.88 3.30 1.67
N GLY A 115 -2.71 4.31 1.47
CA GLY A 115 -2.42 5.70 1.83
C GLY A 115 -3.14 6.12 3.09
N TYR A 116 -2.60 7.10 3.80
CA TYR A 116 -3.17 7.63 5.05
C TYR A 116 -3.36 9.14 4.97
N SER A 117 -4.45 9.67 5.52
CA SER A 117 -4.64 11.11 5.73
C SER A 117 -4.10 11.56 7.10
N ALA A 118 -4.01 12.87 7.29
CA ALA A 118 -3.68 13.47 8.59
C ALA A 118 -4.75 13.20 9.67
N SER A 119 -6.00 12.93 9.27
CA SER A 119 -7.11 12.55 10.15
C SER A 119 -7.10 11.06 10.52
N GLY A 120 -6.24 10.25 9.92
CA GLY A 120 -6.15 8.80 10.18
C GLY A 120 -7.02 7.94 9.27
N ASP A 121 -7.63 8.51 8.24
CA ASP A 121 -8.38 7.75 7.24
C ASP A 121 -7.43 6.94 6.35
N VAL A 122 -7.93 5.79 5.89
CA VAL A 122 -7.17 4.85 5.07
C VAL A 122 -7.74 4.86 3.65
N PHE A 123 -6.85 5.00 2.68
CA PHE A 123 -7.22 5.07 1.26
C PHE A 123 -6.58 3.94 0.47
N ASN A 124 -7.34 3.44 -0.51
CA ASN A 124 -6.80 2.63 -1.59
C ASN A 124 -6.12 3.56 -2.60
N VAL A 125 -4.79 3.54 -2.63
CA VAL A 125 -4.00 4.38 -3.52
C VAL A 125 -3.42 3.52 -4.63
N LYS A 126 -3.64 3.94 -5.87
CA LYS A 126 -3.16 3.24 -7.05
C LYS A 126 -1.62 3.23 -7.05
N SER A 127 -1.02 2.04 -7.08
CA SER A 127 0.44 1.85 -7.07
C SER A 127 1.08 1.85 -8.46
N GLU A 128 0.28 1.87 -9.52
CA GLU A 128 0.69 1.76 -10.93
C GLU A 128 0.11 2.94 -11.71
N GLU A 129 0.95 3.64 -12.45
CA GLU A 129 0.53 4.55 -13.52
C GLU A 129 0.70 3.84 -14.86
#